data_AF-A0A855A2Q7-F1
#
_entry.id   AF-A0A855A2Q7-F1
#
_cell.length_a   1.000
_cell.length_b   1.000
_cell.length_c   1.000
_cell.angle_alpha   90.00
_cell.angle_beta   90.00
_cell.angle_gamma   90.00
#
_symmetry.space_group_name_H-M   'P 1'
#
loop_
_entity.id
_entity.type
_entity.pdbx_description
1 polymer ?
#
loop_
_entity_poly.entity_id
_entity_poly.type
_entity_poly.pdbx_seq_one_letter_code
_entity_poly.pdbx_strand_id
1 'polypeptide(L)' 'MIDKMAQFTVFGKDIKKRLIDLEHTQVWLIEQVRQTTGLYFDDSYLYKIQTGQLATPKIVSAIRDILELPGDEKEAG' A
#
# COMPACT_ATOMS: atom_id res chain seq x y z
N MET A 1 1.56 26.23 5.55
CA MET A 1 0.52 25.20 5.74
C MET A 1 1.28 23.93 6.03
N ILE A 2 1.30 23.46 7.27
CA ILE A 2 2.09 22.29 7.65
C ILE A 2 1.26 21.07 7.24
N ASP A 3 1.61 20.44 6.12
CA ASP A 3 1.07 19.15 5.72
C ASP A 3 1.20 18.19 6.89
N LYS A 4 0.05 17.86 7.47
CA LYS A 4 -0.11 16.91 8.55
C LYS A 4 0.57 15.63 8.08
N MET A 5 1.81 15.38 8.52
CA MET A 5 2.54 14.16 8.24
C MET A 5 1.74 13.03 8.84
N ALA A 6 0.83 12.48 8.04
CA ALA A 6 0.19 11.23 8.30
C ALA A 6 1.32 10.26 8.61
N GLN A 7 1.38 9.75 9.84
CA GLN A 7 2.36 8.74 10.19
C GLN A 7 2.03 7.50 9.36
N PHE A 8 2.66 7.41 8.19
CA PHE A 8 2.62 6.21 7.39
C PHE A 8 3.32 5.11 8.18
N THR A 9 2.67 3.96 8.25
CA THR A 9 3.29 2.74 8.79
C THR A 9 4.49 2.37 7.93
N VAL A 10 5.33 1.46 8.42
CA VAL A 10 6.43 0.89 7.64
C VAL A 10 5.90 0.41 6.28
N PHE A 11 4.82 -0.39 6.31
CA PHE A 11 4.13 -0.84 5.11
C PHE A 11 3.67 0.29 4.19
N GLY A 12 3.07 1.37 4.73
CA GLY A 12 2.66 2.53 3.93
C GLY A 12 3.82 3.24 3.24
N LYS A 13 4.99 3.28 3.89
CA LYS A 13 6.22 3.83 3.31
C LYS A 13 6.78 2.91 2.23
N ASP A 14 6.79 1.60 2.44
CA ASP A 14 7.28 0.63 1.45
C ASP A 14 6.44 0.62 0.18
N ILE A 15 5.11 0.74 0.30
CA ILE A 15 4.23 0.93 -0.87
C ILE A 15 4.69 2.13 -1.71
N LYS A 16 4.93 3.28 -1.08
CA LYS A 16 5.35 4.49 -1.80
C LYS A 16 6.72 4.34 -2.43
N LYS A 17 7.70 3.79 -1.70
CA LYS A 17 9.05 3.55 -2.22
C LYS A 17 9.01 2.64 -3.44
N ARG A 18 8.26 1.54 -3.36
CA ARG A 18 8.17 0.56 -4.44
C ARG A 18 7.42 1.10 -5.65
N LEU A 19 6.39 1.91 -5.44
CA LEU A 19 5.74 2.64 -6.53
C LEU A 19 6.71 3.56 -7.29
N ILE A 20 7.60 4.26 -6.58
CA ILE A 20 8.63 5.11 -7.19
C ILE A 20 9.65 4.25 -7.96
N ASP A 21 10.09 3.15 -7.37
CA ASP A 21 11.03 2.20 -7.97
C ASP A 21 10.48 1.55 -9.26
N LEU A 22 9.18 1.26 -9.29
CA LEU A 22 8.47 0.73 -10.46
C LEU A 22 7.99 1.83 -11.43
N GLU A 23 8.27 3.10 -11.16
CA GLU A 23 7.79 4.26 -11.94
C GLU A 23 6.26 4.26 -12.16
N HIS A 24 5.53 3.82 -11.13
CA HIS A 24 4.07 3.69 -11.15
C HIS A 24 3.39 4.65 -10.17
N THR A 25 2.14 4.99 -10.48
CA THR A 25 1.34 5.90 -9.65
C THR A 25 0.48 5.13 -8.64
N GLN A 26 -0.01 5.82 -7.60
CA GLN A 26 -0.97 5.24 -6.68
C GLN A 26 -2.27 4.80 -7.38
N VAL A 27 -2.68 5.54 -8.42
CA VAL A 27 -3.85 5.18 -9.25
C VAL A 27 -3.64 3.83 -9.92
N TRP A 28 -2.45 3.60 -10.49
CA TRP A 28 -2.10 2.31 -11.09
C TRP A 28 -2.21 1.16 -10.07
N LEU A 29 -1.66 1.33 -8.86
CA LEU A 29 -1.77 0.30 -7.81
C LEU A 29 -3.23 0.04 -7.44
N ILE A 30 -4.05 1.09 -7.35
CA ILE A 30 -5.47 0.95 -7.06
C ILE A 30 -6.14 0.09 -8.12
N GLU A 31 -5.91 0.37 -9.40
CA GLU A 31 -6.47 -0.40 -10.50
C GLU A 31 -6.00 -1.86 -10.49
N GLN A 32 -4.71 -2.12 -10.26
CA GLN A 32 -4.18 -3.48 -10.16
C GLN A 32 -4.82 -4.26 -9.00
N VAL A 33 -4.93 -3.66 -7.82
CA VAL A 33 -5.56 -4.29 -6.65
C VAL A 33 -7.03 -4.61 -6.94
N ARG A 34 -7.77 -3.72 -7.61
CA ARG A 34 -9.16 -3.96 -8.01
C ARG A 34 -9.27 -5.12 -8.98
N GLN A 35 -8.38 -5.19 -9.98
CA GLN A 35 -8.35 -6.27 -10.96
C GLN A 35 -8.02 -7.62 -10.32
N THR A 36 -7.03 -7.67 -9.43
CA THR A 36 -6.62 -8.90 -8.75
C THR A 36 -7.65 -9.39 -7.73
N THR A 37 -8.24 -8.49 -6.95
CA THR A 37 -9.13 -8.88 -5.84
C THR A 37 -10.60 -8.92 -6.21
N GLY A 38 -11.00 -8.22 -7.27
CA GLY A 38 -12.40 -7.97 -7.63
C GLY A 38 -13.15 -7.08 -6.63
N LEU A 39 -12.45 -6.46 -5.67
CA LEU A 39 -13.05 -5.65 -4.61
C LEU A 39 -12.96 -4.16 -4.93
N TYR A 40 -13.87 -3.38 -4.32
CA TYR A 40 -13.82 -1.93 -4.36
C TYR A 40 -12.61 -1.41 -3.58
N PHE A 41 -11.79 -0.58 -4.22
CA PHE A 41 -10.56 -0.04 -3.67
C PHE A 41 -10.24 1.31 -4.32
N ASP A 42 -9.90 2.32 -3.51
CA ASP A 42 -9.75 3.73 -3.91
C ASP A 42 -8.66 4.41 -3.07
N ASP A 43 -8.35 5.67 -3.37
CA ASP A 43 -7.27 6.44 -2.72
C ASP A 43 -7.46 6.53 -1.21
N SER A 44 -8.69 6.77 -0.75
CA SER A 44 -9.01 6.90 0.67
C SER A 44 -8.84 5.57 1.40
N TYR A 45 -9.12 4.46 0.71
CA TYR A 45 -8.91 3.11 1.25
C TYR A 45 -7.42 2.79 1.32
N LEU A 46 -6.68 3.10 0.26
CA LEU A 46 -5.23 2.97 0.22
C LEU A 46 -4.56 3.83 1.31
N TYR A 47 -5.04 5.04 1.56
CA TYR A 47 -4.53 5.91 2.63
C TYR A 47 -4.77 5.32 4.02
N LYS A 48 -5.96 4.73 4.27
CA LYS A 48 -6.24 4.01 5.52
C LYS A 48 -5.30 2.81 5.72
N ILE A 49 -4.95 2.09 4.64
CA ILE A 49 -3.95 1.01 4.70
C ILE A 49 -2.56 1.56 4.99
N GLN A 50 -2.13 2.60 4.27
CA GLN A 50 -0.82 3.21 4.47
C GLN A 50 -0.64 3.79 5.88
N THR A 51 -1.73 4.22 6.52
CA THR A 51 -1.72 4.77 7.89
C THR A 51 -2.06 3.73 8.96
N GLY A 52 -2.28 2.46 8.57
CA GLY A 52 -2.62 1.37 9.50
C GLY A 52 -4.03 1.46 10.12
N GLN A 53 -4.87 2.40 9.68
CA GLN A 53 -6.26 2.51 10.12
C GLN A 53 -7.12 1.35 9.63
N LEU A 54 -6.70 0.68 8.56
CA LEU A 54 -7.41 -0.44 7.98
C LEU A 54 -6.43 -1.45 7.37
N ALA A 55 -6.66 -2.73 7.59
CA ALA A 55 -5.80 -3.79 7.07
C ALA A 55 -6.65 -4.98 6.63
N THR A 56 -7.34 -4.83 5.50
CA THR A 56 -8.10 -5.94 4.91
C THR A 56 -7.12 -6.98 4.37
N PRO A 57 -7.08 -8.21 4.91
CA PRO A 57 -6.03 -9.17 4.58
C PRO A 57 -5.96 -9.49 3.09
N LYS A 58 -7.10 -9.57 2.40
CA LYS A 58 -7.16 -9.82 0.94
C LYS A 58 -6.56 -8.67 0.13
N ILE A 59 -6.80 -7.43 0.53
CA ILE A 59 -6.24 -6.23 -0.14
C ILE A 59 -4.75 -6.10 0.17
N VAL A 60 -4.36 -6.26 1.44
CA VAL A 60 -2.96 -6.19 1.86
C VAL A 60 -2.12 -7.26 1.16
N SER A 61 -2.65 -8.48 1.05
CA SER A 61 -1.99 -9.57 0.32
C SER A 61 -1.86 -9.24 -1.17
N ALA A 62 -2.89 -8.69 -1.79
CA ALA A 62 -2.81 -8.28 -3.20
C ALA A 62 -1.81 -7.14 -3.43
N ILE A 63 -1.76 -6.13 -2.55
CA ILE A 63 -0.77 -5.05 -2.64
C ILE A 63 0.65 -5.61 -2.52
N ARG A 64 0.88 -6.54 -1.59
CA ARG A 64 2.19 -7.21 -1.44
C ARG A 64 2.58 -8.00 -2.67
N ASP A 65 1.63 -8.71 -3.27
CA ASP A 65 1.84 -9.49 -4.49
C ASP A 65 2.16 -8.58 -5.69
N ILE A 66 1.36 -7.53 -5.92
CA ILE A 66 1.52 -6.58 -7.03
C ILE A 66 2.83 -5.80 -6.94
N LEU A 67 3.21 -5.40 -5.72
CA LEU A 67 4.44 -4.62 -5.49
C LEU A 67 5.64 -5.53 -5.20
N GLU A 68 5.45 -6.85 -5.17
CA GLU A 68 6.47 -7.84 -4.78
C GLU A 68 7.16 -7.47 -3.45
N LEU A 69 6.39 -6.95 -2.49
CA LEU A 69 6.92 -6.54 -1.19
C LEU A 69 7.16 -7.77 -0.31
N PRO A 70 8.34 -7.89 0.33
CA PRO A 70 8.60 -8.99 1.26
C PRO A 70 7.59 -8.94 2.40
N GLY A 71 6.91 -10.07 2.64
CA GLY A 71 5.86 -10.15 3.64
C GLY A 71 6.44 -10.21 5.04
N ASP A 72 6.38 -9.10 5.79
CA ASP A 72 6.78 -8.97 7.22
C ASP A 72 7.85 -9.98 7.65
N GLU A 73 8.98 -10.00 6.94
CA GLU A 73 10.17 -10.60 7.51
C GLU A 73 10.66 -9.56 8.51
N LYS A 74 10.20 -9.74 9.75
CA LYS A 74 10.78 -9.26 11.00
C LYS A 74 12.06 -8.47 10.76
N GLU A 75 12.04 -7.18 11.11
CA GLU A 75 13.26 -6.42 11.35
C GLU A 75 14.10 -7.19 12.39
N ALA A 76 15.01 -8.02 11.90
CA ALA A 76 16.10 -8.63 12.62
C ALA A 76 17.34 -7.82 12.25
N GLY A 77 17.76 -6.96 13.17
CA GLY A 77 18.95 -6.12 13.04
C GLY A 77 18.93 -4.97 14.02
#